data_AF-A0A966X3C0-F1
#
_entry.id   AF-A0A966X3C0-F1
#
_cell.length_a   1.000
_cell.length_b   1.000
_cell.length_c   1.000
_cell.angle_alpha   90.00
_cell.angle_beta   90.00
_cell.angle_gamma   90.00
#
_symmetry.space_group_name_H-M   'P 1'
#
loop_
_entity.id
_entity.type
_entity.pdbx_description
1 polymer ?
#
loop_
_entity_poly.entity_id
_entity_poly.type
_entity_poly.pdbx_seq_one_letter_code
_entity_poly.pdbx_strand_id
1 'polypeptide(L)'
;MRLSIVWLFLNLGLIGSLSASEETDVENELSALRETLKNIETTWRASRTALTETEMALSKADAAVSRQVTELRRTQQREAETQTQIDLLTGHKSELIRQRDEELLQVKQHIRAAARMGATSPLKVMLNQEDPNSVARVARYFGYFAEARLASTRALEATLAELADSEVQLQGETKALAEQRELARVQRDVLQEKRSDARAIVARYTAEFDSIDTRLSQLRANEQDLIDLLESLRASIFDIGQPNEVVPFASRKGQLALPLEGPLIKRFGELRPEGRVKWTGVLIEAELGTPVKAIHYGRVVFADWLRGFGLLMIISHDNGYMSLYGHNQVLLVEPGEWVNPGQIIGETGTSGGQPLPTTYFEIRAAGQPIDPMLWCAVDRPTRKKG
;
A
#
# COMPACT_ATOMS: atom_id res chain seq x y z
N MET A 1 -16.62 -38.52 -11.41
CA MET A 1 -17.08 -39.33 -10.27
C MET A 1 -18.30 -38.67 -9.68
N ARG A 2 -19.45 -39.36 -9.77
CA ARG A 2 -20.74 -38.95 -9.20
C ARG A 2 -20.72 -39.29 -7.71
N LEU A 3 -21.06 -38.34 -6.83
CA LEU A 3 -21.60 -38.68 -5.52
C LEU A 3 -22.98 -38.04 -5.39
N SER A 4 -23.98 -38.91 -5.46
CA SER A 4 -25.37 -38.69 -5.08
C SER A 4 -25.47 -38.51 -3.57
N ILE A 5 -26.30 -37.57 -3.09
CA ILE A 5 -26.88 -37.65 -1.75
C ILE A 5 -28.39 -37.43 -1.86
N VAL A 6 -29.09 -38.36 -1.20
CA VAL A 6 -30.48 -38.75 -1.34
C VAL A 6 -31.39 -37.77 -0.60
N TRP A 7 -32.49 -37.41 -1.26
CA TRP A 7 -33.66 -36.76 -0.65
C TRP A 7 -34.41 -37.77 0.24
N LEU A 8 -34.67 -37.43 1.50
CA LEU A 8 -35.67 -38.12 2.32
C LEU A 8 -36.72 -37.12 2.79
N PHE A 9 -37.95 -37.33 2.32
CA PHE A 9 -39.16 -36.68 2.79
C PHE A 9 -39.40 -37.01 4.27
N LEU A 10 -39.81 -36.02 5.07
CA LEU A 10 -40.69 -36.28 6.21
C LEU A 10 -41.82 -35.25 6.22
N ASN A 11 -43.01 -35.76 5.93
CA ASN A 11 -44.30 -35.10 6.03
C ASN A 11 -44.85 -35.43 7.42
N LEU A 12 -45.18 -34.42 8.23
CA LEU A 12 -46.13 -34.58 9.33
C LEU A 12 -46.71 -33.22 9.71
N GLY A 13 -48.03 -33.12 9.62
CA GLY A 13 -48.80 -32.01 10.16
C GLY A 13 -49.13 -32.19 11.65
N LEU A 14 -49.80 -31.13 12.13
CA LEU A 14 -50.49 -30.94 13.40
C LEU A 14 -49.65 -30.55 14.64
N ILE A 15 -49.86 -29.29 15.02
CA ILE A 15 -49.90 -28.69 16.35
C ILE A 15 -48.60 -28.81 17.17
N GLY A 16 -47.94 -27.67 17.37
CA GLY A 16 -47.06 -27.49 18.53
C GLY A 16 -45.82 -26.66 18.24
N SER A 17 -45.52 -25.81 19.22
CA SER A 17 -44.17 -25.50 19.67
C SER A 17 -43.31 -24.64 18.75
N LEU A 18 -42.71 -23.61 19.34
CA LEU A 18 -41.41 -23.08 18.91
C LEU A 18 -40.53 -24.27 18.49
N SER A 19 -40.13 -24.36 17.22
CA SER A 19 -39.42 -25.56 16.78
C SER A 19 -37.98 -25.47 17.29
N ALA A 20 -37.59 -26.47 18.08
CA ALA A 20 -36.21 -26.70 18.49
C ALA A 20 -35.21 -26.68 17.30
N SER A 21 -35.70 -26.79 16.06
CA SER A 21 -34.92 -26.73 14.83
C SER A 21 -34.19 -25.39 14.61
N GLU A 22 -34.81 -24.24 14.89
CA GLU A 22 -34.17 -22.92 14.63
C GLU A 22 -33.09 -22.61 15.66
N GLU A 23 -33.30 -22.98 16.93
CA GLU A 23 -32.27 -22.90 17.97
C GLU A 23 -31.09 -23.84 17.65
N THR A 24 -31.37 -25.07 17.20
CA THR A 24 -30.30 -26.00 16.79
C THR A 24 -29.52 -25.53 15.57
N ASP A 25 -30.13 -24.81 14.64
CA ASP A 25 -29.43 -24.27 13.46
C ASP A 25 -28.46 -23.15 13.85
N VAL A 26 -28.86 -22.22 14.73
CA VAL A 26 -27.97 -21.18 15.26
C VAL A 26 -26.86 -21.77 16.12
N GLU A 27 -27.15 -22.79 16.93
CA GLU A 27 -26.12 -23.52 17.71
C GLU A 27 -25.11 -24.25 16.81
N ASN A 28 -25.57 -24.85 15.70
CA ASN A 28 -24.70 -25.48 14.72
C ASN A 28 -23.79 -24.45 14.01
N GLU A 29 -24.33 -23.31 13.59
CA GLU A 29 -23.55 -22.21 12.99
C GLU A 29 -22.52 -21.64 13.98
N LEU A 30 -22.89 -21.47 15.26
CA LEU A 30 -21.98 -21.02 16.31
C LEU A 30 -20.84 -22.02 16.54
N SER A 31 -21.13 -23.32 16.53
CA SER A 31 -20.11 -24.37 16.69
C SER A 31 -19.12 -24.39 15.52
N ALA A 32 -19.61 -24.26 14.28
CA ALA A 32 -18.78 -24.17 13.09
C ALA A 32 -17.93 -22.89 13.09
N LEU A 33 -18.51 -21.76 13.50
CA LEU A 33 -17.81 -20.48 13.63
C LEU A 33 -16.68 -20.59 14.66
N ARG A 34 -16.90 -21.20 15.83
CA ARG A 34 -15.86 -21.44 16.84
C ARG A 34 -14.71 -22.29 16.32
N GLU A 35 -15.00 -23.31 15.53
CA GLU A 35 -13.95 -24.11 14.88
C GLU A 35 -13.13 -23.28 13.89
N THR A 36 -13.79 -22.45 13.07
CA THR A 36 -13.09 -21.55 12.15
C THR A 36 -12.27 -20.48 12.88
N LEU A 37 -12.77 -19.94 13.99
CA LEU A 37 -12.04 -19.00 14.85
C LEU A 37 -10.78 -19.64 15.43
N LYS A 38 -10.87 -20.87 15.94
CA LYS A 38 -9.72 -21.62 16.45
C LYS A 38 -8.65 -21.79 15.36
N ASN A 39 -9.06 -22.15 14.14
CA ASN A 39 -8.14 -22.33 13.02
C ASN A 39 -7.52 -21.02 12.54
N ILE A 40 -8.27 -19.92 12.55
CA ILE A 40 -7.73 -18.60 12.16
C ILE A 40 -6.85 -18.02 13.27
N GLU A 41 -7.13 -18.32 14.54
CA GLU A 41 -6.28 -17.87 15.65
C GLU A 41 -4.92 -18.58 15.65
N THR A 42 -4.85 -19.86 15.25
CA THR A 42 -3.57 -20.55 15.08
C THR A 42 -2.76 -19.98 13.91
N THR A 43 -3.39 -19.68 12.77
CA THR A 43 -2.72 -19.04 11.64
C THR A 43 -2.30 -17.60 11.96
N TRP A 44 -3.12 -16.84 12.70
CA TRP A 44 -2.78 -15.50 13.18
C TRP A 44 -1.54 -15.53 14.08
N ARG A 45 -1.47 -16.45 15.05
CA ARG A 45 -0.30 -16.61 15.92
C ARG A 45 0.97 -16.94 15.12
N ALA A 46 0.86 -17.87 14.17
CA ALA A 46 1.99 -18.25 13.30
C ALA A 46 2.45 -17.09 12.38
N SER A 47 1.49 -16.34 11.82
CA SER A 47 1.77 -15.16 10.99
C SER A 47 2.42 -14.05 11.83
N ARG A 48 1.96 -13.83 13.06
CA ARG A 48 2.56 -12.88 14.01
C ARG A 48 4.02 -13.23 14.32
N THR A 49 4.31 -14.50 14.62
CA THR A 49 5.68 -14.94 14.89
C THR A 49 6.57 -14.75 13.66
N ALA A 50 6.09 -15.12 12.47
CA ALA A 50 6.83 -14.93 11.22
C ALA A 50 7.09 -13.45 10.92
N LEU A 51 6.12 -12.56 11.16
CA LEU A 51 6.30 -11.13 11.03
C LEU A 51 7.38 -10.61 11.98
N THR A 52 7.33 -10.99 13.26
CA THR A 52 8.37 -10.56 14.23
C THR A 52 9.76 -11.07 13.86
N GLU A 53 9.88 -12.32 13.38
CA GLU A 53 11.16 -12.87 12.93
C GLU A 53 11.72 -12.14 11.71
N THR A 54 10.85 -11.81 10.73
CA THR A 54 11.25 -11.05 9.55
C THR A 54 11.61 -9.60 9.87
N GLU A 55 10.91 -8.95 10.80
CA GLU A 55 11.25 -7.61 11.31
C GLU A 55 12.62 -7.61 12.03
N MET A 56 12.90 -8.62 12.86
CA MET A 56 14.22 -8.78 13.47
C MET A 56 15.32 -9.02 12.43
N ALA A 57 15.04 -9.84 11.41
CA ALA A 57 15.97 -10.08 10.32
C ALA A 57 16.26 -8.79 9.52
N LEU A 58 15.22 -7.99 9.24
CA LEU A 58 15.36 -6.67 8.61
C LEU A 58 16.22 -5.74 9.46
N SER A 59 15.98 -5.67 10.77
CA SER A 59 16.78 -4.84 11.69
C SER A 59 18.27 -5.22 11.65
N LYS A 60 18.60 -6.51 11.65
CA LYS A 60 19.98 -7.00 11.50
C LYS A 60 20.58 -6.64 10.14
N ALA A 61 19.79 -6.76 9.06
CA ALA A 61 20.21 -6.38 7.72
C ALA A 61 20.48 -4.86 7.63
N ASP A 62 19.58 -4.02 8.14
CA ASP A 62 19.75 -2.56 8.17
C ASP A 62 20.98 -2.14 9.00
N ALA A 63 21.26 -2.83 10.12
CA ALA A 63 22.48 -2.60 10.89
C ALA A 63 23.74 -2.94 10.08
N ALA A 64 23.73 -4.02 9.30
CA ALA A 64 24.82 -4.38 8.41
C ALA A 64 24.99 -3.36 7.26
N VAL A 65 23.89 -2.93 6.64
CA VAL A 65 23.87 -1.89 5.60
C VAL A 65 24.44 -0.58 6.16
N SER A 66 24.05 -0.18 7.37
CA SER A 66 24.54 1.03 8.04
C SER A 66 26.07 1.01 8.22
N ARG A 67 26.64 -0.13 8.62
CA ARG A 67 28.10 -0.30 8.70
C ARG A 67 28.75 -0.13 7.33
N GLN A 68 28.20 -0.77 6.29
CA GLN A 68 28.76 -0.67 4.95
C GLN A 68 28.63 0.75 4.35
N VAL A 69 27.54 1.47 4.64
CA VAL A 69 27.38 2.88 4.25
C VAL A 69 28.41 3.77 4.95
N THR A 70 28.75 3.48 6.20
CA THR A 70 29.80 4.21 6.93
C THR A 70 31.18 3.98 6.29
N GLU A 71 31.49 2.74 5.90
CA GLU A 71 32.71 2.44 5.15
C GLU A 71 32.72 3.12 3.78
N LEU A 72 31.59 3.13 3.06
CA LEU A 72 31.46 3.82 1.78
C LEU A 72 31.73 5.32 1.92
N ARG A 73 31.25 5.97 2.98
CA ARG A 73 31.56 7.38 3.27
C ARG A 73 33.05 7.61 3.51
N ARG A 74 33.71 6.71 4.24
CA ARG A 74 35.17 6.78 4.43
C ARG A 74 35.91 6.63 3.10
N THR A 75 35.47 5.71 2.24
CA THR A 75 36.00 5.54 0.89
C THR A 75 35.81 6.81 0.06
N GLN A 76 34.63 7.44 0.08
CA GLN A 76 34.36 8.70 -0.62
C GLN A 76 35.24 9.85 -0.13
N GLN A 77 35.50 9.92 1.18
CA GLN A 77 36.41 10.92 1.72
C GLN A 77 37.84 10.70 1.20
N ARG A 78 38.33 9.44 1.19
CA ARG A 78 39.63 9.10 0.61
C ARG A 78 39.69 9.42 -0.89
N GLU A 79 38.61 9.16 -1.63
CA GLU A 79 38.53 9.54 -3.06
C GLU A 79 38.66 11.04 -3.27
N ALA A 80 38.07 11.86 -2.39
CA ALA A 80 38.21 13.31 -2.45
C ALA A 80 39.64 13.78 -2.11
N GLU A 81 40.28 13.12 -1.13
CA GLU A 81 41.68 13.36 -0.78
C GLU A 81 42.61 13.00 -1.95
N THR A 82 42.45 11.82 -2.56
CA THR A 82 43.21 11.39 -3.75
C THR A 82 42.94 12.30 -4.95
N GLN A 83 41.70 12.74 -5.18
CA GLN A 83 41.39 13.71 -6.24
C GLN A 83 42.15 15.02 -6.02
N THR A 84 42.21 15.52 -4.78
CA THR A 84 42.96 16.73 -4.44
C THR A 84 44.45 16.54 -4.72
N GLN A 85 45.02 15.36 -4.43
CA GLN A 85 46.41 15.03 -4.76
C GLN A 85 46.66 15.00 -6.28
N ILE A 86 45.73 14.41 -7.05
CA ILE A 86 45.78 14.42 -8.52
C ILE A 86 45.76 15.85 -9.06
N ASP A 87 44.91 16.71 -8.50
CA ASP A 87 44.82 18.11 -8.92
C ASP A 87 46.12 18.88 -8.62
N LEU A 88 46.72 18.64 -7.44
CA LEU A 88 48.02 19.20 -7.06
C LEU A 88 49.15 18.71 -7.98
N LEU A 89 49.22 17.41 -8.26
CA LEU A 89 50.20 16.83 -9.18
C LEU A 89 50.02 17.38 -10.60
N THR A 90 48.78 17.57 -11.04
CA THR A 90 48.47 18.17 -12.35
C THR A 90 48.96 19.61 -12.41
N GLY A 91 48.77 20.39 -11.33
CA GLY A 91 49.32 21.73 -11.19
C GLY A 91 50.85 21.75 -11.24
N HIS A 92 51.50 20.88 -10.46
CA HIS A 92 52.97 20.75 -10.44
C HIS A 92 53.53 20.38 -11.82
N LYS A 93 52.90 19.41 -12.50
CA LYS A 93 53.25 19.03 -13.87
C LYS A 93 53.17 20.22 -14.83
N SER A 94 52.14 21.07 -14.72
CA SER A 94 52.00 22.25 -15.57
C SER A 94 53.11 23.28 -15.34
N GLU A 95 53.57 23.42 -14.10
CA GLU A 95 54.70 24.29 -13.74
C GLU A 95 56.03 23.73 -14.25
N LEU A 96 56.27 22.42 -14.11
CA LEU A 96 57.45 21.75 -14.69
C LEU A 96 57.50 21.89 -16.22
N ILE A 97 56.34 21.81 -16.88
CA ILE A 97 56.24 22.05 -18.34
C ILE A 97 56.67 23.48 -18.69
N ARG A 98 56.24 24.48 -17.92
CA ARG A 98 56.63 25.87 -18.11
C ARG A 98 58.14 26.07 -17.90
N GLN A 99 58.69 25.51 -16.82
CA GLN A 99 60.12 25.55 -16.51
C GLN A 99 60.94 24.89 -17.62
N ARG A 100 60.55 23.69 -18.06
CA ARG A 100 61.18 23.00 -19.19
C ARG A 100 61.19 23.86 -20.45
N ASP A 101 60.10 24.55 -20.76
CA ASP A 101 60.02 25.40 -21.97
C ASP A 101 60.92 26.63 -21.88
N GLU A 102 61.03 27.25 -20.70
CA GLU A 102 61.95 28.34 -20.41
C GLU A 102 63.43 27.88 -20.52
N GLU A 103 63.77 26.75 -19.90
CA GLU A 103 65.12 26.15 -19.97
C GLU A 103 65.50 25.72 -21.39
N LEU A 104 64.57 25.11 -22.13
CA LEU A 104 64.76 24.78 -23.54
C LEU A 104 65.05 26.02 -24.39
N LEU A 105 64.39 27.14 -24.10
CA LEU A 105 64.64 28.39 -24.80
C LEU A 105 66.07 28.90 -24.52
N GLN A 106 66.52 28.87 -23.27
CA GLN A 106 67.88 29.26 -22.89
C GLN A 106 68.93 28.37 -23.57
N VAL A 107 68.76 27.05 -23.51
CA VAL A 107 69.65 26.08 -24.16
C VAL A 107 69.70 26.32 -25.68
N LYS A 108 68.55 26.55 -26.34
CA LYS A 108 68.49 26.90 -27.77
C LYS A 108 69.26 28.18 -28.09
N GLN A 109 69.15 29.21 -27.25
CA GLN A 109 69.90 30.45 -27.42
C GLN A 109 71.41 30.23 -27.27
N HIS A 110 71.84 29.45 -26.27
CA HIS A 110 73.26 29.11 -26.07
C HIS A 110 73.84 28.32 -27.24
N ILE A 111 73.10 27.35 -27.79
CA ILE A 111 73.53 26.56 -28.96
C ILE A 111 73.65 27.47 -30.20
N ARG A 112 72.66 28.34 -30.45
CA ARG A 112 72.70 29.28 -31.59
C ARG A 112 73.85 30.28 -31.46
N ALA A 113 74.10 30.82 -30.27
CA ALA A 113 75.22 31.72 -30.02
C ALA A 113 76.56 31.02 -30.29
N ALA A 114 76.73 29.81 -29.76
CA ALA A 114 77.91 28.99 -30.03
C ALA A 114 78.10 28.69 -31.53
N ALA A 115 77.01 28.40 -32.26
CA ALA A 115 77.05 28.16 -33.69
C ALA A 115 77.43 29.43 -34.50
N ARG A 116 76.94 30.62 -34.10
CA ARG A 116 77.24 31.91 -34.76
C ARG A 116 78.69 32.36 -34.54
N MET A 117 79.28 32.04 -33.39
CA MET A 117 80.71 32.23 -33.18
C MET A 117 81.56 31.34 -34.12
N GLY A 118 80.92 30.35 -34.78
CA GLY A 118 81.52 29.47 -35.76
C GLY A 118 82.50 28.49 -35.11
N ALA A 119 83.03 27.56 -35.91
CA ALA A 119 84.11 26.67 -35.50
C ALA A 119 85.45 27.40 -35.24
N THR A 120 85.43 28.70 -34.91
CA THR A 120 86.58 29.36 -34.30
C THR A 120 86.71 28.79 -32.89
N SER A 121 87.40 27.65 -32.83
CA SER A 121 87.74 26.98 -31.58
C SER A 121 88.30 28.05 -30.63
N PRO A 122 87.94 28.04 -29.34
CA PRO A 122 88.53 28.94 -28.34
C PRO A 122 90.06 28.98 -28.44
N LEU A 123 90.65 27.85 -28.84
CA LEU A 123 92.06 27.70 -29.20
C LEU A 123 92.52 28.69 -30.28
N LYS A 124 91.74 28.93 -31.34
CA LYS A 124 92.08 29.86 -32.43
C LYS A 124 92.11 31.32 -31.95
N VAL A 125 91.22 31.71 -31.03
CA VAL A 125 91.23 33.05 -30.40
C VAL A 125 92.39 33.18 -29.41
N MET A 126 92.70 32.11 -28.66
CA MET A 126 93.87 32.03 -27.78
C MET A 126 95.20 32.00 -28.53
N LEU A 127 95.21 31.59 -29.80
CA LEU A 127 96.41 31.50 -30.65
C LEU A 127 96.69 32.78 -31.45
N ASN A 128 95.71 33.69 -31.61
CA ASN A 128 95.85 34.93 -32.39
C ASN A 128 96.47 36.09 -31.55
N GLN A 129 97.37 35.74 -30.63
CA GLN A 129 97.86 36.48 -29.45
C GLN A 129 98.47 37.88 -29.70
N GLU A 130 97.84 38.94 -29.17
CA GLU A 130 98.48 40.26 -29.05
C GLU A 130 98.71 40.73 -27.58
N ASP A 131 97.90 40.27 -26.60
CA ASP A 131 98.07 40.62 -25.17
C ASP A 131 97.79 39.41 -24.24
N PRO A 132 98.79 38.91 -23.47
CA PRO A 132 98.64 37.80 -22.53
C PRO A 132 97.53 38.01 -21.48
N ASN A 133 97.33 39.25 -21.01
CA ASN A 133 96.32 39.54 -19.99
C ASN A 133 94.91 39.45 -20.58
N SER A 134 94.73 39.85 -21.84
CA SER A 134 93.47 39.73 -22.56
C SER A 134 93.12 38.27 -22.83
N VAL A 135 94.09 37.44 -23.21
CA VAL A 135 93.89 35.99 -23.41
C VAL A 135 93.45 35.31 -22.10
N ALA A 136 94.09 35.62 -20.97
CA ALA A 136 93.72 35.05 -19.67
C ALA A 136 92.28 35.42 -19.25
N ARG A 137 91.86 36.68 -19.47
CA ARG A 137 90.48 37.11 -19.19
C ARG A 137 89.46 36.40 -20.08
N VAL A 138 89.73 36.32 -21.38
CA VAL A 138 88.84 35.65 -22.35
C VAL A 138 88.71 34.16 -22.01
N ALA A 139 89.81 33.48 -21.69
CA ALA A 139 89.80 32.09 -21.23
C ALA A 139 88.89 31.90 -20.00
N ARG A 140 89.00 32.79 -19.01
CA ARG A 140 88.18 32.76 -17.80
C ARG A 140 86.70 32.98 -18.11
N TYR A 141 86.37 33.93 -18.98
CA TYR A 141 84.98 34.19 -19.41
C TYR A 141 84.38 32.99 -20.14
N PHE A 142 85.14 32.34 -21.03
CA PHE A 142 84.70 31.09 -21.66
C PHE A 142 84.43 29.98 -20.65
N GLY A 143 85.26 29.87 -19.61
CA GLY A 143 85.01 28.96 -18.48
C GLY A 143 83.65 29.21 -17.84
N TYR A 144 83.36 30.47 -17.46
CA TYR A 144 82.07 30.83 -16.87
C TYR A 144 80.88 30.53 -17.80
N PHE A 145 80.99 30.79 -19.11
CA PHE A 145 79.93 30.46 -20.07
C PHE A 145 79.73 28.96 -20.26
N ALA A 146 80.81 28.18 -20.29
CA ALA A 146 80.74 26.73 -20.41
C ALA A 146 80.11 26.10 -19.16
N GLU A 147 80.50 26.57 -17.97
CA GLU A 147 79.90 26.17 -16.70
C GLU A 147 78.41 26.51 -16.65
N ALA A 148 78.02 27.73 -17.02
CA ALA A 148 76.61 28.14 -17.06
C ALA A 148 75.78 27.30 -18.05
N ARG A 149 76.34 26.99 -19.23
CA ARG A 149 75.66 26.13 -20.22
C ARG A 149 75.48 24.71 -19.70
N LEU A 150 76.52 24.13 -19.09
CA LEU A 150 76.45 22.79 -18.51
C LEU A 150 75.43 22.74 -17.36
N ALA A 151 75.38 23.78 -16.53
CA ALA A 151 74.39 23.92 -15.47
C ALA A 151 72.95 23.98 -16.04
N SER A 152 72.72 24.77 -17.09
CA SER A 152 71.41 24.87 -17.77
C SER A 152 70.96 23.54 -18.40
N THR A 153 71.87 22.79 -19.05
CA THR A 153 71.55 21.46 -19.58
C THR A 153 71.22 20.46 -18.47
N ARG A 154 71.97 20.46 -17.36
CA ARG A 154 71.70 19.59 -16.21
C ARG A 154 70.37 19.92 -15.53
N ALA A 155 70.03 21.20 -15.42
CA ALA A 155 68.75 21.64 -14.90
C ALA A 155 67.60 21.11 -15.77
N LEU A 156 67.70 21.27 -17.10
CA LEU A 156 66.72 20.71 -18.04
C LEU A 156 66.59 19.19 -17.95
N GLU A 157 67.70 18.46 -17.86
CA GLU A 157 67.68 17.00 -17.68
C GLU A 157 66.97 16.60 -16.37
N ALA A 158 67.19 17.34 -15.29
CA ALA A 158 66.50 17.12 -14.01
C ALA A 158 65.00 17.41 -14.12
N THR A 159 64.60 18.54 -14.72
CA THR A 159 63.20 18.90 -14.95
C THR A 159 62.48 17.85 -15.80
N LEU A 160 63.13 17.31 -16.83
CA LEU A 160 62.56 16.25 -17.67
C LEU A 160 62.39 14.92 -16.91
N ALA A 161 63.34 14.57 -16.05
CA ALA A 161 63.22 13.38 -15.20
C ALA A 161 62.07 13.52 -14.20
N GLU A 162 61.96 14.66 -13.53
CA GLU A 162 60.88 14.94 -12.59
C GLU A 162 59.50 14.95 -13.28
N LEU A 163 59.44 15.51 -14.50
CA LEU A 163 58.22 15.50 -15.30
C LEU A 163 57.78 14.07 -15.65
N ALA A 164 58.71 13.21 -16.06
CA ALA A 164 58.42 11.81 -16.37
C ALA A 164 57.91 11.03 -15.15
N ASP A 165 58.53 11.23 -13.98
CA ASP A 165 58.08 10.62 -12.73
C ASP A 165 56.69 11.11 -12.33
N SER A 166 56.42 12.42 -12.44
CA SER A 166 55.11 13.01 -12.17
C SER A 166 54.02 12.47 -13.11
N GLU A 167 54.33 12.23 -14.39
CA GLU A 167 53.41 11.63 -15.35
C GLU A 167 53.02 10.19 -14.99
N VAL A 168 54.01 9.38 -14.59
CA VAL A 168 53.77 7.99 -14.15
C VAL A 168 52.92 7.96 -12.88
N GLN A 169 53.22 8.82 -11.90
CA GLN A 169 52.43 8.94 -10.67
C GLN A 169 50.99 9.35 -10.96
N LEU A 170 50.79 10.40 -11.78
CA LEU A 170 49.46 10.89 -12.13
C LEU A 170 48.63 9.82 -12.84
N GLN A 171 49.23 9.07 -13.77
CA GLN A 171 48.55 7.96 -14.45
C GLN A 171 48.19 6.83 -13.49
N GLY A 172 49.07 6.50 -12.54
CA GLY A 172 48.81 5.51 -11.50
C GLY A 172 47.65 5.90 -10.58
N GLU A 173 47.69 7.10 -10.02
CA GLU A 173 46.67 7.63 -9.11
C GLU A 173 45.30 7.77 -9.78
N THR A 174 45.26 8.30 -11.02
CA THR A 174 44.00 8.45 -11.77
C THR A 174 43.35 7.10 -12.08
N LYS A 175 44.15 6.09 -12.43
CA LYS A 175 43.66 4.73 -12.66
C LYS A 175 43.14 4.09 -11.36
N ALA A 176 43.90 4.18 -10.28
CA ALA A 176 43.51 3.64 -8.97
C ALA A 176 42.20 4.28 -8.46
N LEU A 177 42.07 5.61 -8.60
CA LEU A 177 40.86 6.33 -8.23
C LEU A 177 39.64 5.90 -9.06
N ALA A 178 39.81 5.66 -10.37
CA ALA A 178 38.73 5.17 -11.23
C ALA A 178 38.26 3.77 -10.81
N GLU A 179 39.19 2.85 -10.51
CA GLU A 179 38.89 1.51 -10.01
C GLU A 179 38.16 1.55 -8.66
N GLN A 180 38.61 2.41 -7.75
CA GLN A 180 37.99 2.61 -6.44
C GLN A 180 36.56 3.14 -6.56
N ARG A 181 36.34 4.14 -7.42
CA ARG A 181 35.00 4.72 -7.68
C ARG A 181 34.03 3.69 -8.24
N GLU A 182 34.51 2.84 -9.16
CA GLU A 182 33.67 1.81 -9.75
C GLU A 182 33.31 0.72 -8.72
N LEU A 183 34.28 0.28 -7.91
CA LEU A 183 34.01 -0.66 -6.81
C LEU A 183 33.00 -0.08 -5.81
N ALA A 184 33.18 1.18 -5.42
CA ALA A 184 32.27 1.90 -4.52
C ALA A 184 30.85 2.04 -5.11
N ARG A 185 30.74 2.26 -6.42
CA ARG A 185 29.46 2.30 -7.14
C ARG A 185 28.74 0.95 -7.08
N VAL A 186 29.43 -0.13 -7.45
CA VAL A 186 28.86 -1.49 -7.41
C VAL A 186 28.42 -1.87 -6.00
N GLN A 187 29.23 -1.58 -4.98
CA GLN A 187 28.87 -1.87 -3.58
C GLN A 187 27.59 -1.12 -3.15
N ARG A 188 27.46 0.16 -3.54
CA ARG A 188 26.27 0.97 -3.25
C ARG A 188 25.02 0.41 -3.92
N ASP A 189 25.13 0.01 -5.18
CA ASP A 189 23.98 -0.50 -5.94
C ASP A 189 23.49 -1.84 -5.34
N VAL A 190 24.41 -2.75 -5.02
CA VAL A 190 24.11 -4.02 -4.33
C VAL A 190 23.46 -3.79 -2.96
N LEU A 191 23.95 -2.79 -2.22
CA LEU A 191 23.39 -2.42 -0.92
C LEU A 191 21.96 -1.88 -1.02
N GLN A 192 21.70 -1.05 -2.03
CA GLN A 192 20.38 -0.48 -2.28
C GLN A 192 19.37 -1.57 -2.67
N GLU A 193 19.79 -2.51 -3.53
CA GLU A 193 18.98 -3.67 -3.92
C GLU A 193 18.61 -4.52 -2.70
N LYS A 194 19.60 -4.94 -1.90
CA LYS A 194 19.36 -5.74 -0.67
C LYS A 194 18.39 -5.05 0.30
N ARG A 195 18.50 -3.72 0.45
CA ARG A 195 17.60 -2.94 1.31
C ARG A 195 16.18 -2.90 0.74
N SER A 196 16.05 -2.77 -0.57
CA SER A 196 14.76 -2.79 -1.26
C SER A 196 14.08 -4.16 -1.09
N ASP A 197 14.81 -5.25 -1.32
CA ASP A 197 14.29 -6.61 -1.18
C ASP A 197 13.82 -6.91 0.24
N ALA A 198 14.64 -6.56 1.24
CA ALA A 198 14.29 -6.78 2.63
C ALA A 198 13.01 -6.02 3.05
N ARG A 199 12.84 -4.78 2.56
CA ARG A 199 11.61 -3.99 2.77
C ARG A 199 10.39 -4.58 2.08
N ALA A 200 10.56 -5.07 0.85
CA ALA A 200 9.47 -5.71 0.11
C ALA A 200 8.99 -6.99 0.82
N ILE A 201 9.92 -7.78 1.37
CA ILE A 201 9.58 -8.96 2.17
C ILE A 201 8.75 -8.58 3.39
N VAL A 202 9.22 -7.63 4.21
CA VAL A 202 8.47 -7.21 5.41
C VAL A 202 7.11 -6.64 5.03
N ALA A 203 7.02 -5.77 4.03
CA ALA A 203 5.75 -5.21 3.56
C ALA A 203 4.75 -6.30 3.13
N ARG A 204 5.22 -7.38 2.50
CA ARG A 204 4.38 -8.53 2.14
C ARG A 204 3.83 -9.24 3.38
N TYR A 205 4.69 -9.53 4.36
CA TYR A 205 4.28 -10.20 5.61
C TYR A 205 3.35 -9.31 6.46
N THR A 206 3.57 -8.01 6.49
CA THR A 206 2.66 -7.05 7.15
C THR A 206 1.29 -7.08 6.50
N ALA A 207 1.20 -6.98 5.16
CA ALA A 207 -0.07 -7.01 4.46
C ALA A 207 -0.83 -8.35 4.64
N GLU A 208 -0.11 -9.47 4.68
CA GLU A 208 -0.68 -10.78 4.98
C GLU A 208 -1.23 -10.84 6.42
N PHE A 209 -0.46 -10.35 7.39
CA PHE A 209 -0.87 -10.28 8.79
C PHE A 209 -2.12 -9.41 8.99
N ASP A 210 -2.15 -8.20 8.40
CA ASP A 210 -3.27 -7.26 8.52
C ASP A 210 -4.58 -7.84 7.96
N SER A 211 -4.49 -8.61 6.87
CA SER A 211 -5.62 -9.33 6.28
C SER A 211 -6.18 -10.40 7.22
N ILE A 212 -5.29 -11.20 7.84
CA ILE A 212 -5.67 -12.23 8.81
C ILE A 212 -6.27 -11.58 10.07
N ASP A 213 -5.68 -10.49 10.56
CA ASP A 213 -6.14 -9.74 11.73
C ASP A 213 -7.54 -9.14 11.53
N THR A 214 -7.77 -8.52 10.37
CA THR A 214 -9.08 -7.99 9.99
C THR A 214 -10.13 -9.10 9.92
N ARG A 215 -9.79 -10.24 9.32
CA ARG A 215 -10.69 -11.40 9.23
C ARG A 215 -11.01 -11.97 10.61
N LEU A 216 -10.01 -12.09 11.49
CA LEU A 216 -10.21 -12.55 12.87
C LEU A 216 -11.16 -11.63 13.64
N SER A 217 -10.98 -10.32 13.51
CA SER A 217 -11.84 -9.32 14.15
C SER A 217 -13.29 -9.40 13.66
N GLN A 218 -13.51 -9.59 12.36
CA GLN A 218 -14.85 -9.79 11.79
C GLN A 218 -15.53 -11.06 12.31
N LEU A 219 -14.81 -12.17 12.41
CA LEU A 219 -15.39 -13.42 12.90
C LEU A 219 -15.73 -13.37 14.38
N ARG A 220 -14.95 -12.64 15.20
CA ARG A 220 -15.28 -12.38 16.61
C ARG A 220 -16.53 -11.52 16.77
N ALA A 221 -16.69 -10.50 15.92
CA ALA A 221 -17.91 -9.70 15.90
C ALA A 221 -19.14 -10.56 15.54
N ASN A 222 -19.03 -11.37 14.47
CA ASN A 222 -20.10 -12.29 14.09
C ASN A 222 -20.43 -13.32 15.19
N GLU A 223 -19.42 -13.79 15.96
CA GLU A 223 -19.66 -14.69 17.09
C GLU A 223 -20.50 -14.01 18.17
N GLN A 224 -20.19 -12.75 18.50
CA GLN A 224 -20.96 -11.97 19.47
C GLN A 224 -22.40 -11.74 18.97
N ASP A 225 -22.58 -11.35 17.70
CA ASP A 225 -23.89 -11.12 17.12
C ASP A 225 -24.79 -12.38 17.19
N LEU A 226 -24.22 -13.57 16.95
CA LEU A 226 -24.94 -14.84 17.05
C LEU A 226 -25.30 -15.20 18.50
N ILE A 227 -24.43 -14.87 19.46
CA ILE A 227 -24.73 -15.05 20.90
C ILE A 227 -25.89 -14.15 21.31
N ASP A 228 -25.84 -12.88 20.93
CA ASP A 228 -26.88 -11.88 21.25
C ASP A 228 -28.22 -12.27 20.60
N LEU A 229 -28.17 -12.77 19.36
CA LEU A 229 -29.36 -13.31 18.67
C LEU A 229 -29.95 -14.49 19.45
N LEU A 230 -29.14 -15.43 19.88
CA LEU A 230 -29.59 -16.61 20.64
C LEU A 230 -30.21 -16.20 21.99
N GLU A 231 -29.67 -15.16 22.65
CA GLU A 231 -30.24 -14.60 23.87
C GLU A 231 -31.59 -13.91 23.60
N SER A 232 -31.71 -13.12 22.52
CA SER A 232 -32.97 -12.47 22.15
C SER A 232 -34.07 -13.47 21.75
N LEU A 233 -33.71 -14.57 21.07
CA LEU A 233 -34.63 -15.66 20.75
C LEU A 233 -35.15 -16.33 22.02
N ARG A 234 -34.30 -16.50 23.04
CA ARG A 234 -34.69 -17.04 24.36
C ARG A 234 -35.57 -16.07 25.15
N ALA A 235 -35.28 -14.76 25.09
CA ALA A 235 -36.06 -13.73 25.76
C ALA A 235 -37.46 -13.54 25.16
N SER A 236 -37.59 -13.70 23.84
CA SER A 236 -38.86 -13.54 23.09
C SER A 236 -39.89 -14.64 23.37
N ILE A 237 -39.51 -15.71 24.08
CA ILE A 237 -40.41 -16.80 24.51
C ILE A 237 -41.23 -16.40 25.75
N PHE A 238 -40.83 -15.36 26.49
CA PHE A 238 -41.36 -15.07 27.83
C PHE A 238 -42.32 -13.88 27.95
N ASP A 239 -42.70 -13.18 26.89
CA ASP A 239 -43.58 -12.00 26.99
C ASP A 239 -44.75 -12.04 25.99
N ILE A 240 -45.84 -12.72 26.36
CA ILE A 240 -47.12 -12.67 25.64
C ILE A 240 -48.17 -11.98 26.52
N GLY A 241 -48.19 -10.65 26.45
CA GLY A 241 -49.35 -9.83 26.83
C GLY A 241 -49.93 -9.18 25.58
N GLN A 242 -51.04 -9.71 25.04
CA GLN A 242 -51.79 -9.07 23.96
C GLN A 242 -52.96 -8.25 24.53
N PRO A 243 -53.13 -6.97 24.15
CA PRO A 243 -54.42 -6.29 24.26
C PRO A 243 -55.37 -6.76 23.14
N ASN A 244 -56.56 -7.19 23.55
CA ASN A 244 -57.68 -7.56 22.69
C ASN A 244 -58.20 -6.32 21.94
N GLU A 245 -57.92 -6.17 20.64
CA GLU A 245 -58.80 -5.54 19.62
C GLU A 245 -58.13 -5.39 18.23
N VAL A 246 -57.28 -6.34 17.83
CA VAL A 246 -56.57 -6.26 16.54
C VAL A 246 -57.14 -7.29 15.57
N VAL A 247 -57.58 -6.82 14.41
CA VAL A 247 -58.00 -7.68 13.30
C VAL A 247 -56.79 -8.53 12.86
N PRO A 248 -56.92 -9.87 12.72
CA PRO A 248 -55.77 -10.72 12.39
C PRO A 248 -55.11 -10.37 11.05
N PHE A 249 -53.78 -10.33 10.99
CA PHE A 249 -53.00 -10.01 9.79
C PHE A 249 -53.38 -10.88 8.59
N ALA A 250 -53.57 -12.18 8.82
CA ALA A 250 -53.96 -13.14 7.79
C ALA A 250 -55.29 -12.79 7.10
N SER A 251 -56.22 -12.15 7.81
CA SER A 251 -57.53 -11.75 7.26
C SER A 251 -57.45 -10.57 6.28
N ARG A 252 -56.31 -9.85 6.25
CA ARG A 252 -56.04 -8.70 5.37
C ARG A 252 -55.27 -9.05 4.11
N LYS A 253 -55.09 -10.33 3.79
CA LYS A 253 -54.40 -10.76 2.57
C LYS A 253 -55.06 -10.14 1.32
N GLY A 254 -54.27 -9.42 0.55
CA GLY A 254 -54.69 -8.71 -0.67
C GLY A 254 -55.36 -7.35 -0.40
N GLN A 255 -55.40 -6.89 0.86
CA GLN A 255 -56.03 -5.64 1.28
C GLN A 255 -55.05 -4.70 2.02
N LEU A 256 -53.81 -5.12 2.26
CA LEU A 256 -52.83 -4.28 2.96
C LEU A 256 -52.38 -3.12 2.05
N ALA A 257 -52.10 -1.97 2.64
CA ALA A 257 -51.46 -0.88 1.90
C ALA A 257 -49.97 -1.21 1.69
N LEU A 258 -49.40 -0.76 0.57
CA LEU A 258 -47.95 -0.71 0.42
C LEU A 258 -47.35 0.26 1.46
N PRO A 259 -46.13 0.01 1.93
CA PRO A 259 -45.49 0.84 2.94
C PRO A 259 -45.16 2.25 2.43
N LEU A 260 -45.01 2.40 1.11
CA LEU A 260 -44.92 3.66 0.39
C LEU A 260 -45.38 3.46 -1.05
N GLU A 261 -45.68 4.56 -1.75
CA GLU A 261 -46.04 4.56 -3.17
C GLU A 261 -44.80 4.79 -4.03
N GLY A 262 -44.59 3.96 -5.05
CA GLY A 262 -43.44 4.09 -5.96
C GLY A 262 -43.30 2.92 -6.94
N PRO A 263 -42.48 3.05 -7.99
CA PRO A 263 -42.22 1.96 -8.93
C PRO A 263 -41.41 0.83 -8.27
N LEU A 264 -41.77 -0.41 -8.59
CA LEU A 264 -41.03 -1.60 -8.17
C LEU A 264 -39.83 -1.82 -9.09
N ILE A 265 -38.62 -1.67 -8.54
CA ILE A 265 -37.37 -1.86 -9.28
C ILE A 265 -36.79 -3.27 -9.13
N LYS A 266 -37.19 -4.00 -8.07
CA LYS A 266 -36.92 -5.44 -7.87
C LYS A 266 -38.15 -6.13 -7.33
N ARG A 267 -38.39 -7.36 -7.78
CA ARG A 267 -39.53 -8.18 -7.36
C ARG A 267 -39.07 -9.41 -6.59
N PHE A 268 -39.98 -9.91 -5.75
CA PHE A 268 -39.81 -11.17 -5.06
C PHE A 268 -39.50 -12.31 -6.06
N GLY A 269 -38.48 -13.12 -5.76
CA GLY A 269 -38.08 -14.27 -6.57
C GLY A 269 -37.18 -13.97 -7.77
N GLU A 270 -36.95 -12.69 -8.12
CA GLU A 270 -35.98 -12.32 -9.16
C GLU A 270 -34.54 -12.66 -8.73
N LEU A 271 -33.68 -13.02 -9.68
CA LEU A 271 -32.26 -13.28 -9.41
C LEU A 271 -31.51 -11.96 -9.16
N ARG A 272 -30.67 -11.93 -8.12
CA ARG A 272 -29.74 -10.81 -7.90
C ARG A 272 -28.64 -10.82 -8.97
N PRO A 273 -28.07 -9.65 -9.34
CA PRO A 273 -27.04 -9.54 -10.39
C PRO A 273 -25.81 -10.44 -10.19
N GLU A 274 -25.51 -10.81 -8.94
CA GLU A 274 -24.42 -11.72 -8.56
C GLU A 274 -24.73 -13.22 -8.78
N GLY A 275 -25.93 -13.54 -9.31
CA GLY A 275 -26.23 -14.80 -10.00
C GLY A 275 -26.47 -16.04 -9.13
N ARG A 276 -26.49 -15.92 -7.80
CA ARG A 276 -26.60 -17.09 -6.89
C ARG A 276 -27.70 -17.01 -5.83
N VAL A 277 -28.37 -15.86 -5.69
CA VAL A 277 -29.37 -15.59 -4.64
C VAL A 277 -30.58 -14.87 -5.24
N LYS A 278 -31.79 -15.25 -4.81
CA LYS A 278 -33.04 -14.60 -5.21
C LYS A 278 -33.41 -13.48 -4.24
N TRP A 279 -34.15 -12.47 -4.71
CA TRP A 279 -34.77 -11.49 -3.83
C TRP A 279 -35.86 -12.15 -2.98
N THR A 280 -35.78 -11.98 -1.66
CA THR A 280 -36.76 -12.48 -0.68
C THR A 280 -37.83 -11.44 -0.34
N GLY A 281 -37.72 -10.24 -0.92
CA GLY A 281 -38.69 -9.16 -0.79
C GLY A 281 -38.78 -8.35 -2.08
N VAL A 282 -39.36 -7.16 -1.98
CA VAL A 282 -39.45 -6.18 -3.07
C VAL A 282 -38.63 -4.93 -2.75
N LEU A 283 -38.23 -4.22 -3.80
CA LEU A 283 -37.54 -2.94 -3.66
C LEU A 283 -38.37 -1.86 -4.36
N ILE A 284 -38.82 -0.87 -3.57
CA ILE A 284 -39.67 0.23 -4.02
C ILE A 284 -38.81 1.49 -4.08
N GLU A 285 -38.78 2.13 -5.24
CA GLU A 285 -38.07 3.41 -5.43
C GLU A 285 -38.97 4.58 -5.03
N ALA A 286 -38.41 5.56 -4.33
CA ALA A 286 -39.09 6.80 -3.97
C ALA A 286 -38.07 7.93 -3.77
N GLU A 287 -38.56 9.17 -3.59
CA GLU A 287 -37.67 10.28 -3.26
C GLU A 287 -37.06 10.10 -1.86
N LEU A 288 -35.83 10.59 -1.68
CA LEU A 288 -35.15 10.57 -0.40
C LEU A 288 -36.00 11.27 0.68
N GLY A 289 -36.16 10.65 1.85
CA GLY A 289 -36.99 11.19 2.92
C GLY A 289 -38.48 10.92 2.79
N THR A 290 -38.93 10.16 1.78
CA THR A 290 -40.34 9.76 1.66
C THR A 290 -40.78 8.98 2.91
N PRO A 291 -41.90 9.32 3.57
CA PRO A 291 -42.37 8.61 4.74
C PRO A 291 -42.71 7.14 4.45
N VAL A 292 -42.11 6.23 5.22
CA VAL A 292 -42.38 4.79 5.21
C VAL A 292 -43.39 4.47 6.30
N LYS A 293 -44.45 3.73 5.96
CA LYS A 293 -45.58 3.44 6.85
C LYS A 293 -45.67 1.97 7.24
N ALA A 294 -46.10 1.71 8.47
CA ALA A 294 -46.46 0.38 8.92
C ALA A 294 -47.67 -0.15 8.14
N ILE A 295 -47.58 -1.38 7.64
CA ILE A 295 -48.66 -1.97 6.82
C ILE A 295 -49.82 -2.48 7.67
N HIS A 296 -49.57 -2.76 8.95
CA HIS A 296 -50.51 -3.34 9.89
C HIS A 296 -50.10 -3.05 11.34
N TYR A 297 -51.03 -3.25 12.27
CA TYR A 297 -50.76 -3.17 13.70
C TYR A 297 -49.74 -4.24 14.10
N GLY A 298 -48.76 -3.86 14.93
CA GLY A 298 -47.74 -4.78 15.42
C GLY A 298 -46.80 -4.16 16.45
N ARG A 299 -45.84 -4.96 16.94
CA ARG A 299 -44.79 -4.52 17.85
C ARG A 299 -43.46 -4.51 17.12
N VAL A 300 -42.70 -3.43 17.26
CA VAL A 300 -41.34 -3.35 16.71
C VAL A 300 -40.46 -4.34 17.48
N VAL A 301 -39.85 -5.29 16.80
CA VAL A 301 -38.95 -6.29 17.41
C VAL A 301 -37.49 -6.04 17.08
N PHE A 302 -37.21 -5.22 16.07
CA PHE A 302 -35.86 -4.81 15.70
C PHE A 302 -35.92 -3.45 14.99
N ALA A 303 -35.01 -2.54 15.31
CA ALA A 303 -34.90 -1.22 14.69
C ALA A 303 -33.45 -0.72 14.81
N ASP A 304 -32.55 -1.29 14.00
CA ASP A 304 -31.13 -0.93 13.99
C ASP A 304 -30.49 -1.22 12.63
N TRP A 305 -29.20 -0.94 12.49
CA TRP A 305 -28.42 -1.21 11.30
C TRP A 305 -28.07 -2.70 11.18
N LEU A 306 -28.38 -3.29 10.02
CA LEU A 306 -28.00 -4.66 9.67
C LEU A 306 -27.21 -4.70 8.35
N ARG A 307 -26.07 -5.39 8.36
CA ARG A 307 -25.21 -5.50 7.17
C ARG A 307 -25.98 -6.07 5.98
N GLY A 308 -25.97 -5.34 4.86
CA GLY A 308 -26.68 -5.71 3.63
C GLY A 308 -28.14 -5.22 3.54
N PHE A 309 -28.74 -4.79 4.66
CA PHE A 309 -30.10 -4.22 4.71
C PHE A 309 -30.12 -2.75 5.14
N GLY A 310 -29.00 -2.21 5.65
CA GLY A 310 -28.94 -0.83 6.14
C GLY A 310 -29.72 -0.67 7.44
N LEU A 311 -30.27 0.51 7.68
CA LEU A 311 -31.20 0.74 8.78
C LEU A 311 -32.48 -0.06 8.53
N LEU A 312 -32.64 -1.14 9.28
CA LEU A 312 -33.69 -2.13 9.14
C LEU A 312 -34.64 -2.05 10.33
N MET A 313 -35.93 -2.10 10.02
CA MET A 313 -36.98 -2.26 11.00
C MET A 313 -37.72 -3.56 10.76
N ILE A 314 -38.06 -4.28 11.84
CA ILE A 314 -38.88 -5.48 11.80
C ILE A 314 -40.04 -5.29 12.76
N ILE A 315 -41.26 -5.40 12.23
CA ILE A 315 -42.50 -5.32 13.01
C ILE A 315 -43.10 -6.72 13.06
N SER A 316 -43.33 -7.22 14.27
CA SER A 316 -44.03 -8.46 14.54
C SER A 316 -45.54 -8.21 14.63
N HIS A 317 -46.30 -9.04 13.91
CA HIS A 317 -47.75 -9.03 13.90
C HIS A 317 -48.29 -10.30 14.59
N ASP A 318 -49.61 -10.46 14.64
CA ASP A 318 -50.23 -11.67 15.18
C ASP A 318 -49.86 -12.92 14.34
N ASN A 319 -49.94 -14.09 14.96
CA ASN A 319 -49.78 -15.39 14.30
C ASN A 319 -48.44 -15.59 13.54
N GLY A 320 -47.35 -14.95 14.00
CA GLY A 320 -46.01 -15.17 13.45
C GLY A 320 -45.75 -14.49 12.11
N TYR A 321 -46.60 -13.52 11.74
CA TYR A 321 -46.34 -12.65 10.60
C TYR A 321 -45.36 -11.55 10.99
N MET A 322 -44.42 -11.22 10.10
CA MET A 322 -43.51 -10.10 10.28
C MET A 322 -43.44 -9.27 9.01
N SER A 323 -43.23 -7.97 9.16
CA SER A 323 -42.91 -7.07 8.06
C SER A 323 -41.54 -6.42 8.30
N LEU A 324 -40.72 -6.38 7.25
CA LEU A 324 -39.36 -5.86 7.28
C LEU A 324 -39.26 -4.64 6.37
N TYR A 325 -38.59 -3.60 6.85
CA TYR A 325 -38.41 -2.32 6.18
C TYR A 325 -36.93 -1.93 6.22
N GLY A 326 -36.22 -2.08 5.11
CA GLY A 326 -34.78 -1.82 5.02
C GLY A 326 -34.44 -0.61 4.15
N HIS A 327 -33.16 -0.24 4.17
CA HIS A 327 -32.58 0.91 3.44
C HIS A 327 -33.11 2.28 3.86
N ASN A 328 -33.75 2.37 5.03
CA ASN A 328 -34.26 3.65 5.54
C ASN A 328 -33.11 4.63 5.84
N GLN A 329 -33.37 5.93 5.78
CA GLN A 329 -32.39 6.93 6.25
C GLN A 329 -32.51 7.17 7.76
N VAL A 330 -33.72 7.03 8.29
CA VAL A 330 -34.04 7.21 9.71
C VAL A 330 -35.16 6.25 10.10
N LEU A 331 -35.11 5.77 11.34
CA LEU A 331 -36.16 5.00 11.99
C LEU A 331 -36.81 5.92 13.04
N LEU A 332 -38.13 6.00 13.05
CA LEU A 332 -38.91 6.91 13.91
C LEU A 332 -39.61 6.19 15.07
N VAL A 333 -39.34 4.90 15.23
CA VAL A 333 -39.86 4.04 16.29
C VAL A 333 -38.75 3.16 16.84
N GLU A 334 -38.86 2.78 18.12
CA GLU A 334 -37.84 2.03 18.85
C GLU A 334 -38.27 0.56 19.09
N PRO A 335 -37.32 -0.37 19.33
CA PRO A 335 -37.65 -1.74 19.69
C PRO A 335 -38.56 -1.80 20.92
N GLY A 336 -39.62 -2.60 20.82
CA GLY A 336 -40.63 -2.78 21.85
C GLY A 336 -41.88 -1.91 21.70
N GLU A 337 -41.83 -0.87 20.86
CA GLU A 337 -42.97 0.05 20.60
C GLU A 337 -44.10 -0.64 19.81
N TRP A 338 -45.35 -0.26 20.09
CA TRP A 338 -46.51 -0.68 19.31
C TRP A 338 -46.83 0.34 18.22
N VAL A 339 -47.04 -0.14 16.99
CA VAL A 339 -47.33 0.69 15.82
C VAL A 339 -48.70 0.36 15.26
N ASN A 340 -49.39 1.38 14.77
CA ASN A 340 -50.70 1.27 14.13
C ASN A 340 -50.58 1.18 12.59
N PRO A 341 -51.56 0.57 11.88
CA PRO A 341 -51.59 0.59 10.42
C PRO A 341 -51.54 2.02 9.88
N GLY A 342 -50.64 2.30 8.95
CA GLY A 342 -50.47 3.61 8.33
C GLY A 342 -49.61 4.60 9.14
N GLN A 343 -49.19 4.25 10.36
CA GLN A 343 -48.25 5.05 11.15
C GLN A 343 -46.93 5.20 10.41
N ILE A 344 -46.37 6.41 10.39
CA ILE A 344 -45.04 6.67 9.85
C ILE A 344 -44.02 6.07 10.81
N ILE A 345 -43.19 5.17 10.30
CA ILE A 345 -42.21 4.41 11.08
C ILE A 345 -40.77 4.74 10.67
N GLY A 346 -40.56 5.40 9.55
CA GLY A 346 -39.24 5.81 9.08
C GLY A 346 -39.33 6.60 7.80
N GLU A 347 -38.18 6.85 7.18
CA GLU A 347 -38.10 7.55 5.90
C GLU A 347 -37.16 6.82 4.93
N THR A 348 -37.51 6.83 3.64
CA THR A 348 -36.73 6.19 2.57
C THR A 348 -35.33 6.78 2.49
N GLY A 349 -34.33 5.91 2.31
CA GLY A 349 -32.91 6.28 2.32
C GLY A 349 -32.06 5.50 1.32
N THR A 350 -30.75 5.62 1.50
CA THR A 350 -29.71 4.88 0.75
C THR A 350 -28.82 4.04 1.68
N SER A 351 -29.28 3.80 2.92
CA SER A 351 -28.48 3.08 3.91
C SER A 351 -28.25 1.61 3.49
N GLY A 352 -27.11 1.05 3.88
CA GLY A 352 -26.68 -0.27 3.41
C GLY A 352 -26.07 -0.26 2.00
N GLY A 353 -25.77 0.92 1.43
CA GLY A 353 -25.00 1.07 0.20
C GLY A 353 -25.83 1.07 -1.08
N GLN A 354 -27.11 1.47 -1.03
CA GLN A 354 -27.96 1.53 -2.21
C GLN A 354 -27.62 2.73 -3.10
N PRO A 355 -27.55 2.55 -4.44
CA PRO A 355 -27.19 3.63 -5.37
C PRO A 355 -28.30 4.67 -5.58
N LEU A 356 -29.55 4.32 -5.24
CA LEU A 356 -30.73 5.17 -5.36
C LEU A 356 -31.56 5.09 -4.07
N PRO A 357 -32.30 6.16 -3.70
CA PRO A 357 -33.19 6.12 -2.53
C PRO A 357 -34.31 5.10 -2.74
N THR A 358 -34.31 4.08 -1.91
CA THR A 358 -35.20 2.92 -2.05
C THR A 358 -35.57 2.38 -0.69
N THR A 359 -36.73 1.73 -0.60
CA THR A 359 -37.12 0.98 0.60
C THR A 359 -37.24 -0.48 0.25
N TYR A 360 -36.48 -1.30 0.97
CA TYR A 360 -36.61 -2.74 0.91
C TYR A 360 -37.80 -3.17 1.76
N PHE A 361 -38.70 -3.98 1.19
CA PHE A 361 -39.90 -4.44 1.88
C PHE A 361 -40.08 -5.95 1.74
N GLU A 362 -40.25 -6.62 2.87
CA GLU A 362 -40.46 -8.06 2.92
C GLU A 362 -41.56 -8.40 3.94
N ILE A 363 -42.36 -9.41 3.61
CA ILE A 363 -43.30 -10.03 4.56
C ILE A 363 -42.79 -11.44 4.83
N ARG A 364 -42.80 -11.84 6.10
CA ARG A 364 -42.55 -13.21 6.51
C ARG A 364 -43.79 -13.80 7.15
N ALA A 365 -44.02 -15.08 6.90
CA ALA A 365 -44.96 -15.89 7.66
C ALA A 365 -44.16 -17.03 8.29
N ALA A 366 -44.17 -17.13 9.62
CA ALA A 366 -43.41 -18.14 10.35
C ALA A 366 -41.93 -18.20 9.89
N GLY A 367 -41.26 -17.05 9.84
CA GLY A 367 -39.84 -16.93 9.47
C GLY A 367 -39.53 -17.03 7.96
N GLN A 368 -40.45 -17.55 7.14
CA GLN A 368 -40.22 -17.71 5.70
C GLN A 368 -40.68 -16.48 4.90
N PRO A 369 -39.86 -15.98 3.96
CA PRO A 369 -40.23 -14.85 3.12
C PRO A 369 -41.32 -15.23 2.12
N ILE A 370 -42.38 -14.44 2.06
CA ILE A 370 -43.51 -14.62 1.13
C ILE A 370 -43.64 -13.40 0.22
N ASP A 371 -44.21 -13.59 -0.97
CA ASP A 371 -44.37 -12.50 -1.94
C ASP A 371 -45.28 -11.37 -1.38
N PRO A 372 -44.73 -10.18 -1.08
CA PRO A 372 -45.51 -9.09 -0.49
C PRO A 372 -46.61 -8.56 -1.42
N MET A 373 -46.45 -8.76 -2.73
CA MET A 373 -47.41 -8.27 -3.73
C MET A 373 -48.71 -9.09 -3.77
N LEU A 374 -48.74 -10.28 -3.14
CA LEU A 374 -49.97 -11.06 -2.93
C LEU A 374 -50.76 -10.58 -1.70
N TRP A 375 -50.15 -9.73 -0.88
CA TRP A 375 -50.71 -9.24 0.38
C TRP A 375 -51.14 -7.78 0.30
N CYS A 376 -50.40 -6.97 -0.47
CA CYS A 376 -50.72 -5.57 -0.66
C CYS A 376 -51.70 -5.37 -1.82
N ALA A 377 -52.70 -4.51 -1.63
CA ALA A 377 -53.57 -4.06 -2.70
C ALA A 377 -52.80 -3.05 -3.57
N VAL A 378 -52.69 -3.33 -4.87
CA VAL A 378 -52.23 -2.34 -5.84
C VAL A 378 -53.48 -1.64 -6.36
N ASP A 379 -53.69 -0.38 -5.99
CA ASP A 379 -54.77 0.41 -6.57
C ASP A 379 -54.57 0.47 -8.08
N ARG A 380 -55.45 -0.21 -8.84
CA ARG A 380 -55.52 -0.04 -10.28
C ARG A 380 -56.14 1.33 -10.53
N PRO A 381 -55.48 2.26 -11.25
CA PRO A 381 -56.09 3.53 -11.58
C PRO A 381 -57.40 3.26 -12.33
N THR A 382 -58.49 3.81 -11.81
CA THR A 382 -59.80 3.78 -12.45
C THR A 382 -59.67 4.44 -13.82
N ARG A 383 -59.84 3.65 -14.88
CA ARG A 383 -59.93 4.15 -16.26
C ARG A 383 -61.16 5.05 -16.32
N LYS A 384 -60.98 6.38 -16.29
CA LYS A 384 -62.03 7.33 -16.68
C LYS A 384 -62.53 6.90 -18.06
N LYS A 385 -63.75 6.38 -18.13
CA LYS A 385 -64.50 6.29 -19.39
C LYS A 385 -64.77 7.73 -19.82
N GLY A 386 -64.48 8.02 -21.08
CA GLY A 386 -64.76 9.31 -21.72
C GLY A 386 -66.24 9.62 -21.79
#